data_AF-A0A0C3EYN2-F1
#
_entry.id   AF-A0A0C3EYN2-F1
#
_cell.length_a   1.000
_cell.length_b   1.000
_cell.length_c   1.000
_cell.angle_alpha   90.00
_cell.angle_beta   90.00
_cell.angle_gamma   90.00
#
_symmetry.space_group_name_H-M   'P 1'
#
loop_
_entity.id
_entity.type
_entity.pdbx_description
1 polymer ?
#
loop_
_entity_poly.entity_id
_entity_poly.type
_entity_poly.pdbx_seq_one_letter_code
_entity_poly.pdbx_strand_id
1 'polypeptide(L)' 'THQLHNLDLIKAICLGAKAVSLGRPFLYTQSAYGKAGVVRLICILESEIISGMQMLGAWSLKDLIPETVEKVDWQPLM' A
#
# COMPACT_ATOMS: atom_id res chain seq x y z
N THR A 1 -3.16 -4.42 -17.78
CA THR A 1 -2.22 -5.20 -16.93
C THR A 1 -1.99 -4.44 -15.64
N HIS A 2 -2.93 -4.53 -14.69
CA HIS A 2 -2.85 -3.81 -13.42
C HIS A 2 -1.92 -4.57 -12.47
N GLN A 3 -0.61 -4.34 -12.62
CA GLN A 3 0.36 -4.74 -11.61
C GLN A 3 0.05 -3.98 -10.32
N LEU A 4 -0.47 -4.70 -9.32
CA LEU A 4 -0.48 -4.25 -7.93
C LEU A 4 0.97 -3.99 -7.55
N HIS A 5 1.35 -2.74 -7.43
CA HIS A 5 2.72 -2.35 -7.07
C HIS A 5 2.78 -2.21 -5.55
N ASN A 6 3.95 -2.52 -4.97
CA ASN A 6 4.22 -2.52 -3.52
C ASN A 6 3.87 -1.21 -2.77
N LEU A 7 3.48 -0.13 -3.47
CA LEU A 7 3.11 1.17 -2.91
C LEU A 7 1.60 1.48 -2.94
N ASP A 8 0.74 0.54 -3.31
CA ASP A 8 -0.69 0.82 -3.47
C ASP A 8 -1.38 1.25 -2.16
N LEU A 9 -0.89 0.78 -1.01
CA LEU A 9 -1.36 1.19 0.32
C LEU A 9 -1.06 2.67 0.60
N ILE A 10 0.14 3.13 0.22
CA ILE A 10 0.55 4.54 0.35
C ILE A 10 -0.23 5.41 -0.62
N LYS A 11 -0.40 4.99 -1.89
CA LYS A 11 -1.22 5.73 -2.86
C LYS A 11 -2.65 5.93 -2.35
N ALA A 12 -3.24 4.88 -1.76
CA ALA A 12 -4.57 4.99 -1.17
C ALA A 12 -4.62 6.01 -0.03
N ILE A 13 -3.61 6.02 0.86
CA ILE A 13 -3.51 7.01 1.95
C ILE A 13 -3.34 8.43 1.40
N CYS A 14 -2.43 8.64 0.43
CA CYS A 14 -2.26 9.94 -0.21
C CYS A 14 -3.54 10.44 -0.89
N LEU A 15 -4.36 9.54 -1.44
CA LEU A 15 -5.67 9.88 -2.01
C LEU A 15 -6.75 10.19 -0.95
N GLY A 16 -6.41 10.15 0.34
CA GLY A 16 -7.30 10.48 1.46
C GLY A 16 -7.99 9.27 2.09
N ALA A 17 -7.56 8.04 1.81
CA ALA A 17 -8.12 6.86 2.46
C ALA A 17 -7.73 6.81 3.94
N LYS A 18 -8.72 6.78 4.84
CA LYS A 18 -8.50 6.63 6.29
C LYS A 18 -8.07 5.22 6.69
N ALA A 19 -8.51 4.22 5.92
CA ALA A 19 -8.18 2.81 6.14
C ALA A 19 -8.28 2.04 4.82
N VAL A 20 -7.46 1.00 4.67
CA VAL A 20 -7.48 0.09 3.53
C VAL A 20 -7.71 -1.33 4.07
N SER A 21 -8.73 -2.01 3.56
CA SER A 21 -9.01 -3.40 3.92
C SER A 21 -8.27 -4.37 3.02
N LEU A 22 -7.77 -5.47 3.60
CA LEU A 22 -7.05 -6.52 2.89
C LEU A 22 -7.80 -7.85 3.06
N GLY A 23 -8.25 -8.43 1.94
CA GLY A 23 -8.98 -9.71 1.96
C GLY A 23 -8.06 -10.90 1.65
N ARG A 24 -7.71 -11.05 0.36
CA ARG A 24 -6.94 -12.21 -0.15
C ARG A 24 -5.61 -12.45 0.58
N PRO A 25 -4.79 -11.43 0.89
CA PRO A 25 -3.50 -11.66 1.57
C PRO A 25 -3.65 -12.33 2.94
N PHE A 26 -4.65 -11.91 3.73
CA PHE A 26 -4.95 -12.53 5.03
C PHE A 26 -5.45 -13.96 4.88
N LEU A 27 -6.30 -14.24 3.89
CA LEU A 27 -6.79 -15.59 3.65
C LEU A 27 -5.66 -16.56 3.27
N TYR A 28 -4.75 -16.13 2.39
CA TYR A 28 -3.64 -16.96 1.92
C TYR A 28 -2.62 -17.24 3.02
N THR A 29 -2.25 -16.20 3.78
CA THR A 29 -1.27 -16.36 4.88
C THR A 29 -1.82 -17.17 6.04
N GLN A 30 -3.10 -16.98 6.39
CA GLN A 30 -3.76 -17.79 7.40
C GLN A 30 -3.88 -19.25 6.97
N SER A 31 -4.20 -19.52 5.70
CA SER A 31 -4.31 -20.89 5.19
C SER A 31 -2.95 -21.59 5.09
N ALA A 32 -1.89 -20.86 4.74
CA ALA A 32 -0.55 -21.44 4.52
C ALA A 32 0.27 -21.58 5.81
N TYR A 33 0.21 -20.60 6.70
CA TYR A 33 1.11 -20.48 7.87
C TYR A 33 0.37 -20.21 9.18
N GLY A 34 -0.97 -20.24 9.17
CA GLY A 34 -1.79 -19.97 10.34
C GLY A 34 -1.54 -18.58 10.93
N LYS A 35 -1.73 -18.48 12.25
CA LYS A 35 -1.61 -17.21 13.00
C LYS A 35 -0.23 -16.55 12.84
N ALA A 36 0.84 -17.33 12.80
CA ALA A 36 2.20 -16.80 12.64
C ALA A 36 2.39 -16.12 11.28
N GLY A 37 1.78 -16.69 10.23
CA GLY A 37 1.73 -16.08 8.90
C GLY A 37 1.03 -14.74 8.88
N VAL A 38 -0.11 -14.63 9.56
CA VAL A 38 -0.86 -13.37 9.64
C VAL A 38 -0.07 -12.29 10.39
N VAL A 39 0.59 -12.63 11.49
CA VAL A 39 1.47 -11.67 12.20
C VAL A 39 2.60 -11.21 11.28
N ARG A 40 3.22 -12.14 10.55
CA ARG A 40 4.30 -11.79 9.60
C ARG A 40 3.80 -10.90 8.46
N LEU A 41 2.59 -11.15 7.95
CA LEU A 41 1.97 -10.30 6.93
C LEU A 41 1.81 -8.87 7.43
N ILE A 42 1.32 -8.68 8.65
CA ILE A 42 1.17 -7.35 9.25
C ILE A 42 2.52 -6.63 9.34
N CYS A 43 3.57 -7.31 9.79
CA CYS A 43 4.92 -6.73 9.84
C CYS A 43 5.47 -6.36 8.46
N ILE A 44 5.16 -7.15 7.42
CA ILE A 44 5.56 -6.84 6.04
C ILE A 44 4.85 -5.57 5.57
N LEU A 45 3.53 -5.49 5.76
CA LEU A 45 2.73 -4.32 5.38
C LEU A 45 3.21 -3.05 6.08
N GLU A 46 3.53 -3.14 7.37
CA GLU A 46 4.12 -2.03 8.13
C GLU A 46 5.46 -1.60 7.54
N SER A 47 6.33 -2.57 7.24
CA SER A 47 7.64 -2.32 6.63
C SER A 47 7.52 -1.67 5.26
N GLU A 48 6.53 -2.06 4.46
CA GLU A 48 6.24 -1.47 3.15
C GLU A 48 5.78 -0.02 3.26
N ILE A 49 4.90 0.29 4.23
CA ILE A 49 4.46 1.67 4.49
C ILE A 49 5.66 2.53 4.89
N ILE A 50 6.50 2.05 5.82
CA ILE A 50 7.70 2.78 6.26
C ILE A 50 8.68 2.98 5.09
N SER A 51 8.94 1.93 4.32
CA SER A 51 9.87 1.99 3.19
C SER A 51 9.38 2.97 2.12
N GLY A 52 8.10 2.96 1.79
CA GLY A 52 7.57 3.90 0.81
C GLY A 52 7.49 5.34 1.33
N MET A 53 7.24 5.56 2.62
CA MET A 53 7.37 6.90 3.23
C MET A 53 8.81 7.41 3.13
N GLN A 54 9.80 6.57 3.41
CA GLN A 54 11.22 6.92 3.27
C GLN A 54 11.59 7.26 1.82
N MET A 55 11.08 6.50 0.84
CA MET A 55 11.31 6.78 -0.58
C MET A 55 10.68 8.10 -1.03
N LEU A 56 9.54 8.48 -0.45
CA LEU A 56 8.86 9.75 -0.70
C LEU A 56 9.44 10.92 0.11
N GLY A 57 10.35 10.66 1.05
CA GLY A 57 10.86 11.68 1.98
C GLY A 57 9.83 12.17 3.00
N ALA A 58 8.76 11.41 3.24
CA ALA A 58 7.72 11.71 4.21
C ALA A 58 8.13 11.23 5.61
N TRP A 59 8.03 12.10 6.61
CA TRP A 59 8.38 11.78 8.01
C TRP A 59 7.16 11.39 8.84
N SER A 60 5.96 11.73 8.37
CA SER A 60 4.70 11.42 9.01
C SER A 60 3.61 11.05 8.01
N LEU A 61 2.57 10.37 8.49
CA LEU A 61 1.35 10.11 7.70
C LEU A 61 0.64 11.40 7.25
N LYS A 62 0.92 12.54 7.88
CA LYS A 62 0.34 13.84 7.48
C LYS A 62 1.02 14.42 6.24
N ASP A 63 2.26 13.99 5.96
CA ASP A 63 3.02 14.43 4.78
C ASP A 63 2.58 13.67 3.52
N LEU A 64 1.80 12.59 3.69
CA LEU A 64 1.17 11.83 2.61
C LEU A 64 -0.08 12.58 2.11
N ILE A 65 0.17 13.63 1.33
CA ILE A 65 -0.88 14.48 0.75
C ILE A 65 -1.15 14.11 -0.72
N PRO A 66 -2.35 14.38 -1.26
CA PRO A 66 -2.70 14.04 -2.65
C PRO A 66 -1.72 14.56 -3.71
N GLU A 67 -1.03 15.67 -3.41
CA GLU A 67 -0.02 16.30 -4.27
C GLU A 67 1.24 15.44 -4.47
N THR A 68 1.49 14.46 -3.58
CA THR A 68 2.60 13.51 -3.71
C THR A 68 2.35 12.43 -4.77
N VAL A 69 1.12 12.33 -5.29
CA VAL A 69 0.72 11.29 -6.25
C VAL A 69 0.12 11.93 -7.49
N GLU A 70 0.75 11.70 -8.64
CA GLU A 70 0.20 12.08 -9.93
C GLU A 70 -0.78 11.01 -10.43
N LYS A 71 -2.01 11.43 -10.75
CA LYS A 71 -2.97 10.58 -11.48
C LYS A 71 -2.69 10.69 -12.97
N VAL A 72 -2.06 9.67 -13.51
CA VAL A 72 -1.83 9.57 -14.95
C VAL A 72 -3.10 9.00 -15.60
N ASP A 73 -3.90 9.87 -16.23
CA ASP A 73 -5.01 9.45 -17.07
C ASP A 73 -4.45 8.95 -18.41
N TRP A 74 -4.21 7.64 -18.46
CA TRP A 74 -3.68 6.98 -19.65
C TRP A 74 -4.80 6.85 -20.69
N GLN A 75 -4.89 7.82 -21.60
CA GLN A 75 -5.67 7.70 -22.81
C GLN A 75 -4.77 7.09 -23.89
N PRO A 76 -5.16 5.97 -24.55
CA PRO A 76 -4.49 5.57 -25.77
C PRO A 76 -4.62 6.72 -26.76
N LEU A 77 -3.51 7.37 -27.10
CA LEU A 77 -3.44 8.22 -28.27
C LEU A 77 -3.90 7.36 -29.45
N MET A 78 -5.04 7.73 -30.05
CA MET A 78 -5.38 7.24 -31.38
C MET A 78 -4.30 7.65 -32.37
#